data_AF-A0A9D6I6S3-F1
#
_entry.id   AF-A0A9D6I6S3-F1
#
_cell.length_a   1.000
_cell.length_b   1.000
_cell.length_c   1.000
_cell.angle_alpha   90.00
_cell.angle_beta   90.00
_cell.angle_gamma   90.00
#
_symmetry.space_group_name_H-M   'P 1'
#
loop_
_entity.id
_entity.type
_entity.pdbx_description
1 polymer ?
#
loop_
_entity_poly.entity_id
_entity_poly.type
_entity_poly.pdbx_seq_one_letter_code
_entity_poly.pdbx_strand_id
1 'polypeptide(L)'
;DQMLALETETLDKPKSSDEARVHLLRLRGRTHELITAAVVAKEGAIIWRHIDTPRLRMRAFSDAFLDDYLSRAGEATLTNYGAFLAAHPPTHEAEIIERTSWSCDHGVERWRSDCGCRMGQPGWHQRWRAPLRDTLDWLRGQVDPFCEARLGKLVKDPWEARNDHIHVVLDRSPDSRAAFFSRHQRSPLDAGREVEALKLLELQRHRLLMYTSCGWFFDDISGLEATQVLKYAARAMELAGSLGFSGVEEEFVRRLKTAPSNVPEYGDGAQVYTRLVLPAAVEARR
;
A
#
# COMPACT_ATOMS: atom_id res chain seq x y z
N ASP A 1 10.29 -17.22 -6.92
CA ASP A 1 11.25 -18.24 -6.48
C ASP A 1 12.63 -17.91 -7.02
N GLN A 2 13.68 -18.34 -6.34
CA GLN A 2 15.06 -18.03 -6.71
C GLN A 2 15.94 -19.29 -6.64
N MET A 3 16.70 -19.54 -7.70
CA MET A 3 17.61 -20.68 -7.80
C MET A 3 19.03 -20.21 -8.12
N LEU A 4 20.02 -20.85 -7.49
CA LEU A 4 21.43 -20.63 -7.80
C LEU A 4 21.88 -21.67 -8.83
N ALA A 5 22.39 -21.23 -9.97
CA ALA A 5 22.93 -22.10 -11.02
C ALA A 5 24.43 -21.85 -11.23
N LEU A 6 25.19 -22.92 -11.35
CA LEU A 6 26.58 -22.91 -11.76
C LEU A 6 26.71 -23.81 -12.98
N GLU A 7 26.91 -23.20 -14.14
CA GLU A 7 26.88 -23.89 -15.45
C GLU A 7 25.53 -24.58 -15.68
N THR A 8 25.51 -25.90 -15.82
CA THR A 8 24.30 -26.70 -16.08
C THR A 8 23.67 -27.27 -14.81
N GLU A 9 24.25 -27.01 -13.64
CA GLU A 9 23.77 -27.56 -12.37
C GLU A 9 23.16 -26.47 -11.49
N THR A 10 22.07 -26.83 -10.80
CA THR A 10 21.47 -26.00 -9.76
C THR A 10 22.01 -26.43 -8.40
N LEU A 11 22.41 -25.45 -7.58
CA LEU A 11 22.83 -25.66 -6.21
C LEU A 11 21.69 -25.33 -5.26
N ASP A 12 21.25 -26.33 -4.50
CA ASP A 12 20.30 -26.14 -3.41
C ASP A 12 21.01 -25.64 -2.14
N LYS A 13 20.20 -25.31 -1.13
CA LYS A 13 20.72 -24.97 0.20
C LYS A 13 21.48 -26.18 0.76
N PRO A 14 22.76 -26.01 1.17
CA PRO A 14 23.52 -27.09 1.77
C PRO A 14 22.84 -27.55 3.07
N LYS A 15 22.75 -28.86 3.29
CA LYS A 15 22.11 -29.46 4.47
C LYS A 15 23.08 -29.67 5.63
N SER A 16 24.38 -29.43 5.39
CA SER A 16 25.45 -29.58 6.38
C SER A 16 26.59 -28.60 6.10
N SER A 17 27.47 -28.41 7.09
CA SER A 17 28.68 -27.60 6.93
C SER A 17 29.64 -28.18 5.88
N ASP A 18 29.71 -29.51 5.77
CA ASP A 18 30.53 -30.19 4.75
C ASP A 18 29.99 -29.96 3.33
N GLU A 19 28.66 -30.03 3.15
CA GLU A 19 28.03 -29.71 1.87
C GLU A 19 28.19 -28.22 1.53
N ALA A 20 28.10 -27.33 2.53
CA ALA A 20 28.35 -25.91 2.36
C ALA A 20 29.80 -25.64 1.91
N ARG A 21 30.78 -26.34 2.50
CA ARG A 21 32.19 -26.29 2.07
C ARG A 21 32.34 -26.67 0.59
N VAL A 22 31.72 -27.77 0.18
CA VAL A 22 31.75 -28.22 -1.23
C VAL A 22 31.14 -27.17 -2.15
N HIS A 23 29.96 -26.63 -1.81
CA HIS A 23 29.31 -25.58 -2.60
C HIS A 23 30.19 -24.32 -2.73
N LEU A 24 30.75 -23.84 -1.62
CA LEU A 24 31.59 -22.64 -1.61
C LEU A 24 32.88 -22.84 -2.43
N LEU A 25 33.54 -23.99 -2.33
CA LEU A 25 34.71 -24.32 -3.14
C LEU A 25 34.38 -24.38 -4.64
N ARG A 26 33.21 -24.92 -5.01
CA ARG A 26 32.74 -24.94 -6.40
C ARG A 26 32.49 -23.54 -6.95
N LEU A 27 31.99 -22.62 -6.12
CA LEU A 27 31.69 -21.24 -6.53
C LEU A 27 32.94 -20.36 -6.56
N ARG A 28 33.97 -20.65 -5.75
CA ARG A 28 35.18 -19.84 -5.55
C ARG A 28 35.80 -19.35 -6.86
N GLY A 29 35.90 -18.03 -7.01
CA GLY A 29 36.52 -17.37 -8.18
C GLY A 29 35.68 -17.42 -9.46
N ARG A 30 34.52 -18.09 -9.46
CA ARG A 30 33.67 -18.32 -10.63
C ARG A 30 32.43 -17.43 -10.63
N THR A 31 31.93 -17.20 -11.83
CA THR A 31 30.63 -16.54 -12.05
C THR A 31 29.53 -17.59 -12.00
N HIS A 32 28.44 -17.27 -11.31
CA HIS A 32 27.23 -18.07 -11.18
C HIS A 32 25.99 -17.21 -11.46
N GLU A 33 24.89 -17.86 -11.78
CA GLU A 33 23.64 -17.23 -12.19
C GLU A 33 22.59 -17.38 -11.08
N LEU A 34 21.87 -16.30 -10.82
CA LEU A 34 20.80 -16.27 -9.84
C LEU A 34 19.47 -16.14 -10.57
N ILE A 35 18.82 -17.27 -10.85
CA ILE A 35 17.59 -17.29 -11.63
C ILE A 35 16.44 -16.92 -10.71
N THR A 36 15.84 -15.75 -10.92
CA THR A 36 14.71 -15.27 -10.12
C THR A 36 13.46 -15.26 -10.98
N ALA A 37 12.45 -16.01 -10.58
CA ALA A 37 11.17 -16.10 -11.26
C ALA A 37 10.03 -15.54 -10.40
N ALA A 38 9.17 -14.73 -11.01
CA ALA A 38 7.91 -14.29 -10.43
C ALA A 38 6.76 -14.74 -11.33
N VAL A 39 5.71 -15.30 -10.72
CA VAL A 39 4.53 -15.81 -11.43
C VAL A 39 3.28 -15.31 -10.73
N VAL A 40 2.33 -14.79 -11.51
CA VAL A 40 0.98 -14.45 -11.03
C VAL A 40 0.01 -15.43 -11.66
N ALA A 41 -0.76 -16.12 -10.82
CA ALA A 41 -1.78 -17.06 -11.24
C ALA A 41 -3.15 -16.66 -10.67
N LYS A 42 -4.20 -16.88 -11.46
CA LYS A 42 -5.61 -16.68 -11.07
C LYS A 42 -6.40 -17.87 -11.55
N GLU A 43 -7.22 -18.47 -10.66
CA GLU A 43 -8.08 -19.62 -10.97
C GLU A 43 -7.30 -20.80 -11.59
N GLY A 44 -6.08 -21.04 -11.10
CA GLY A 44 -5.20 -22.11 -11.61
C GLY A 44 -4.50 -21.80 -12.93
N ALA A 45 -4.79 -20.67 -13.58
CA ALA A 45 -4.13 -20.22 -14.80
C ALA A 45 -3.03 -19.19 -14.50
N ILE A 46 -1.84 -19.39 -15.07
CA ILE A 46 -0.76 -18.40 -15.04
C ILE A 46 -1.13 -17.24 -15.97
N ILE A 47 -1.31 -16.04 -15.42
CA ILE A 47 -1.67 -14.84 -16.18
C ILE A 47 -0.46 -13.94 -16.46
N TRP A 48 0.64 -14.13 -15.72
CA TRP A 48 1.89 -13.42 -15.95
C TRP A 48 3.07 -14.19 -15.37
N ARG A 49 4.23 -14.10 -16.04
CA ARG A 49 5.50 -14.61 -15.54
C ARG A 49 6.65 -13.70 -15.97
N HIS A 50 7.65 -13.58 -15.11
CA HIS A 50 8.90 -12.89 -15.41
C HIS A 50 10.08 -13.67 -14.81
N ILE A 51 11.19 -13.68 -15.54
CA ILE A 51 12.44 -14.29 -15.11
C ILE A 51 13.53 -13.24 -15.31
N ASP A 52 14.30 -12.99 -14.26
CA ASP A 52 15.54 -12.23 -14.31
C ASP A 52 16.71 -13.14 -13.90
N THR A 53 17.90 -12.89 -14.45
CA THR A 53 19.08 -13.72 -14.21
C THR A 53 20.33 -12.87 -13.97
N PRO A 54 20.45 -12.25 -12.78
CA PRO A 54 21.69 -11.63 -12.36
C PRO A 54 22.86 -12.61 -12.36
N ARG A 55 24.04 -12.11 -12.76
CA ARG A 55 25.31 -12.84 -12.71
C ARG A 55 26.16 -12.31 -11.57
N LEU A 56 26.60 -13.20 -10.69
CA LEU A 56 27.45 -12.87 -9.56
C LEU A 56 28.77 -13.63 -9.67
N ARG A 57 29.88 -12.98 -9.31
CA ARG A 57 31.19 -13.64 -9.25
C ARG A 57 31.63 -13.77 -7.81
N MET A 58 31.85 -15.00 -7.36
CA MET A 58 32.40 -15.26 -6.04
C MET A 58 33.87 -14.86 -6.02
N ARG A 59 34.32 -14.23 -4.92
CA ARG A 59 35.74 -13.92 -4.72
C ARG A 59 36.58 -15.20 -4.71
N ALA A 60 37.83 -15.12 -5.14
CA ALA A 60 38.80 -16.19 -4.98
C ALA A 60 39.38 -16.14 -3.56
N PHE A 61 38.65 -16.65 -2.58
CA PHE A 61 39.05 -16.66 -1.16
C PHE A 61 40.00 -17.83 -0.82
N SER A 62 40.79 -17.70 0.24
CA SER A 62 41.69 -18.74 0.72
C SER A 62 40.96 -19.83 1.52
N ASP A 63 41.58 -21.00 1.67
CA ASP A 63 41.01 -22.07 2.50
C ASP A 63 40.90 -21.65 3.97
N ALA A 64 41.88 -20.88 4.48
CA ALA A 64 41.82 -20.32 5.83
C ALA A 64 40.59 -19.41 6.06
N PHE A 65 40.19 -18.62 5.05
CA PHE A 65 38.96 -17.83 5.12
C PHE A 65 37.72 -18.73 5.13
N LEU A 66 37.69 -19.77 4.31
CA LEU A 66 36.57 -20.71 4.24
C LEU A 66 36.37 -21.43 5.59
N ASP A 67 37.47 -21.86 6.22
CA ASP A 67 37.46 -22.53 7.51
C ASP A 67 36.91 -21.63 8.62
N ASP A 68 37.42 -20.39 8.71
CA ASP A 68 36.92 -19.38 9.65
C ASP A 68 35.43 -19.08 9.39
N TYR A 69 35.04 -18.88 8.13
CA TYR A 69 33.64 -18.61 7.75
C TYR A 69 32.68 -19.73 8.17
N LEU A 70 33.02 -20.99 7.90
CA LEU A 70 32.19 -22.14 8.26
C LEU A 70 32.16 -22.38 9.78
N SER A 71 33.27 -22.14 10.49
CA SER A 71 33.33 -22.27 11.95
C SER A 71 32.42 -21.27 12.68
N ARG A 72 32.25 -20.08 12.11
CA ARG A 72 31.34 -19.04 12.63
C ARG A 72 29.88 -19.30 12.28
N ALA A 73 29.62 -20.07 11.22
CA ALA A 73 28.28 -20.33 10.74
C ALA A 73 27.48 -21.29 11.65
N GLY A 74 28.16 -22.22 12.36
CA GLY A 74 27.54 -23.12 13.34
C GLY A 74 26.40 -24.01 12.79
N GLU A 75 25.71 -24.73 13.69
CA GLU A 75 24.41 -25.33 13.39
C GLU A 75 23.31 -24.29 13.66
N ALA A 76 22.58 -23.88 12.63
CA ALA A 76 21.51 -22.90 12.74
C ALA A 76 20.13 -23.55 12.62
N THR A 77 19.23 -23.25 13.55
CA THR A 77 17.81 -23.62 13.45
C THR A 77 17.02 -22.46 12.85
N LEU A 78 16.24 -22.72 11.80
CA LEU A 78 15.33 -21.72 11.25
C LEU A 78 14.22 -21.42 12.25
N THR A 79 14.05 -20.13 12.58
CA THR A 79 13.02 -19.64 13.47
C THR A 79 12.41 -18.34 12.92
N ASN A 80 11.28 -17.91 13.48
CA ASN A 80 10.69 -16.60 13.20
C ASN A 80 10.69 -15.74 14.49
N TYR A 81 10.41 -14.45 14.34
CA TYR A 81 10.52 -13.51 15.46
C TYR A 81 9.55 -13.83 16.61
N GLY A 82 8.34 -14.32 16.30
CA GLY A 82 7.36 -14.70 17.32
C GLY A 82 7.81 -15.91 18.15
N ALA A 83 8.34 -16.95 17.49
CA ALA A 83 8.89 -18.13 18.18
C ALA A 83 10.13 -17.77 19.01
N PHE A 84 10.98 -16.89 18.49
CA PHE A 84 12.14 -16.39 19.23
C PHE A 84 11.73 -15.64 20.50
N LEU A 85 10.77 -14.71 20.41
CA LEU A 85 10.28 -13.93 21.56
C LEU A 85 9.58 -14.78 22.62
N ALA A 86 8.85 -15.82 22.21
CA ALA A 86 8.21 -16.75 23.15
C ALA A 86 9.24 -17.54 23.97
N ALA A 87 10.36 -17.93 23.35
CA ALA A 87 11.46 -18.60 24.02
C ALA A 87 12.39 -17.64 24.79
N HIS A 88 12.46 -16.38 24.37
CA HIS A 88 13.33 -15.35 24.93
C HIS A 88 12.54 -14.06 25.19
N PRO A 89 11.77 -13.99 26.30
CA PRO A 89 11.03 -12.79 26.64
C PRO A 89 11.95 -11.55 26.74
N PRO A 90 11.50 -10.38 26.28
CA PRO A 90 12.32 -9.18 26.29
C PRO A 90 12.67 -8.78 27.73
N THR A 91 13.94 -8.45 27.96
CA THR A 91 14.47 -7.99 29.25
C THR A 91 14.85 -6.51 29.26
N HIS A 92 14.75 -5.85 28.11
CA HIS A 92 15.12 -4.46 27.89
C HIS A 92 14.00 -3.76 27.12
N GLU A 93 13.87 -2.47 27.38
CA GLU A 93 12.98 -1.59 26.65
C GLU A 93 13.80 -0.65 25.76
N ALA A 94 13.22 -0.26 24.64
CA ALA A 94 13.77 0.74 23.75
C ALA A 94 12.68 1.77 23.44
N GLU A 95 13.06 3.04 23.45
CA GLU A 95 12.16 4.12 23.05
C GLU A 95 12.25 4.32 21.53
N ILE A 96 11.10 4.40 20.88
CA ILE A 96 11.01 4.70 19.45
C ILE A 96 10.91 6.21 19.30
N ILE A 97 11.79 6.78 18.47
CA ILE A 97 11.64 8.18 18.06
C ILE A 97 10.36 8.27 17.23
N GLU A 98 9.40 9.03 17.75
CA GLU A 98 8.10 9.26 17.12
C GLU A 98 8.24 9.80 15.69
N ARG A 99 7.29 9.41 14.82
CA ARG A 99 7.25 9.85 13.41
C ARG A 99 8.51 9.51 12.60
N THR A 100 9.22 8.44 12.94
CA THR A 100 10.26 7.85 12.09
C THR A 100 9.68 6.96 11.00
N SER A 101 10.49 6.65 9.99
CA SER A 101 10.17 5.61 9.01
C SER A 101 11.44 4.88 8.59
N TRP A 102 11.28 3.64 8.12
CA TRP A 102 12.37 2.84 7.57
C TRP A 102 12.88 3.30 6.19
N SER A 103 12.17 4.21 5.50
CA SER A 103 12.39 4.53 4.08
C SER A 103 12.53 6.02 3.80
N CYS A 104 12.70 6.84 4.84
CA CYS A 104 12.99 8.26 4.73
C CYS A 104 13.79 8.70 5.95
N ASP A 105 14.96 9.28 5.69
CA ASP A 105 15.87 9.79 6.72
C ASP A 105 15.24 10.94 7.52
N HIS A 106 14.21 11.57 6.97
CA HIS A 106 13.41 12.63 7.59
C HIS A 106 12.14 12.09 8.27
N GLY A 107 12.12 10.82 8.65
CA GLY A 107 10.98 10.20 9.31
C GLY A 107 9.78 10.01 8.39
N VAL A 108 8.60 10.49 8.78
CA VAL A 108 7.38 10.40 7.94
C VAL A 108 7.23 11.56 6.96
N GLU A 109 8.21 12.46 6.87
CA GLU A 109 8.08 13.67 6.05
C GLU A 109 7.97 13.37 4.55
N ARG A 110 8.43 12.19 4.08
CA ARG A 110 8.12 11.69 2.72
C ARG A 110 6.62 11.68 2.42
N TRP A 111 5.75 11.47 3.40
CA TRP A 111 4.29 11.42 3.17
C TRP A 111 3.56 12.72 3.53
N ARG A 112 4.31 13.76 3.91
CA ARG A 112 3.72 14.98 4.49
C ARG A 112 4.24 16.26 3.85
N SER A 113 5.54 16.35 3.58
CA SER A 113 6.19 17.60 3.19
C SER A 113 7.20 17.41 2.06
N ASP A 114 7.78 18.52 1.63
CA ASP A 114 8.89 18.55 0.70
C ASP A 114 10.21 18.19 1.40
N CYS A 115 10.35 16.93 1.80
CA CYS A 115 11.56 16.44 2.47
C CYS A 115 12.77 16.26 1.55
N GLY A 116 12.61 16.53 0.24
CA GLY A 116 13.65 16.36 -0.77
C GLY A 116 14.01 14.90 -1.11
N CYS A 117 13.44 13.92 -0.41
CA CYS A 117 13.60 12.50 -0.74
C CYS A 117 12.84 12.20 -2.05
N ARG A 118 13.58 12.26 -3.15
CA ARG A 118 13.11 12.06 -4.52
C ARG A 118 13.56 10.72 -5.11
N MET A 119 12.76 10.17 -6.02
CA MET A 119 13.10 8.96 -6.77
C MET A 119 13.61 9.27 -8.19
N GLY A 120 13.27 10.45 -8.71
CA GLY A 120 13.44 10.85 -10.10
C GLY A 120 14.37 12.06 -10.28
N GLN A 121 13.98 12.95 -11.20
CA GLN A 121 14.92 13.88 -11.85
C GLN A 121 15.43 14.98 -10.91
N PRO A 122 16.70 15.41 -11.10
CA PRO A 122 17.21 16.63 -10.48
C PRO A 122 16.31 17.83 -10.78
N GLY A 123 16.02 18.64 -9.77
CA GLY A 123 15.19 19.85 -9.87
C GLY A 123 13.72 19.64 -9.55
N TRP A 124 13.24 18.40 -9.43
CA TRP A 124 11.87 18.13 -8.97
C TRP A 124 11.76 18.25 -7.44
N HIS A 125 10.59 18.71 -7.00
CA HIS A 125 10.26 18.99 -5.61
C HIS A 125 8.97 18.27 -5.19
N GLN A 126 8.72 18.16 -3.88
CA GLN A 126 7.53 17.49 -3.33
C GLN A 126 6.59 18.44 -2.58
N ARG A 127 6.66 19.73 -2.91
CA ARG A 127 5.80 20.80 -2.36
C ARG A 127 4.30 20.56 -2.47
N TRP A 128 3.84 19.68 -3.36
CA TRP A 128 2.43 19.31 -3.49
C TRP A 128 1.89 18.43 -2.36
N ARG A 129 2.75 17.72 -1.63
CA ARG A 129 2.33 16.71 -0.63
C ARG A 129 1.49 17.31 0.50
N ALA A 130 1.94 18.43 1.08
CA ALA A 130 1.23 19.13 2.15
C ALA A 130 -0.12 19.71 1.66
N PRO A 131 -0.17 20.50 0.58
CA PRO A 131 -1.43 20.94 -0.03
C PRO A 131 -2.42 19.82 -0.35
N LEU A 132 -1.96 18.69 -0.88
CA LEU A 132 -2.83 17.53 -1.14
C LEU A 132 -3.38 16.98 0.17
N ARG A 133 -2.51 16.72 1.17
CA ARG A 133 -2.89 16.24 2.50
C ARG A 133 -3.95 17.15 3.13
N ASP A 134 -3.72 18.46 3.12
CA ASP A 134 -4.64 19.47 3.67
C ASP A 134 -5.99 19.47 2.95
N THR A 135 -5.97 19.28 1.62
CA THR A 135 -7.19 19.19 0.81
C THR A 135 -8.01 17.94 1.14
N LEU A 136 -7.35 16.78 1.30
CA LEU A 136 -8.01 15.54 1.68
C LEU A 136 -8.53 15.59 3.13
N ASP A 137 -7.77 16.20 4.05
CA ASP A 137 -8.19 16.38 5.44
C ASP A 137 -9.38 17.33 5.56
N TRP A 138 -9.44 18.36 4.73
CA TRP A 138 -10.63 19.20 4.58
C TRP A 138 -11.83 18.39 4.08
N LEU A 139 -11.68 17.60 2.99
CA LEU A 139 -12.77 16.78 2.45
C LEU A 139 -13.28 15.80 3.49
N ARG A 140 -12.38 15.10 4.18
CA ARG A 140 -12.69 14.27 5.35
C ARG A 140 -13.55 15.03 6.36
N GLY A 141 -13.12 16.24 6.74
CA GLY A 141 -13.84 17.08 7.69
C GLY A 141 -15.26 17.46 7.25
N GLN A 142 -15.56 17.41 5.95
CA GLN A 142 -16.91 17.57 5.42
C GLN A 142 -17.71 16.27 5.44
N VAL A 143 -17.12 15.16 4.97
CA VAL A 143 -17.86 13.92 4.74
C VAL A 143 -18.05 13.07 6.00
N ASP A 144 -17.12 13.12 6.96
CA ASP A 144 -17.21 12.32 8.19
C ASP A 144 -18.44 12.73 9.02
N PRO A 145 -18.69 14.03 9.33
CA PRO A 145 -19.90 14.45 10.05
C PRO A 145 -21.19 14.15 9.29
N PHE A 146 -21.19 14.32 7.96
CA PHE A 146 -22.33 13.98 7.11
C PHE A 146 -22.67 12.49 7.21
N CYS A 147 -21.65 11.63 7.11
CA CYS A 147 -21.82 10.18 7.20
C CYS A 147 -22.30 9.75 8.58
N GLU A 148 -21.67 10.27 9.64
CA GLU A 148 -22.04 9.95 11.02
C GLU A 148 -23.50 10.31 11.31
N ALA A 149 -23.94 11.52 10.92
CA ALA A 149 -25.31 11.97 11.12
C ALA A 149 -26.36 11.17 10.34
N ARG A 150 -26.03 10.75 9.11
CA ARG A 150 -26.95 9.97 8.25
C ARG A 150 -26.97 8.50 8.64
N LEU A 151 -25.80 7.88 8.77
CA LEU A 151 -25.64 6.48 9.11
C LEU A 151 -26.13 6.19 10.53
N GLY A 152 -25.96 7.12 11.48
CA GLY A 152 -26.47 6.99 12.85
C GLY A 152 -28.00 6.87 12.96
N LYS A 153 -28.75 7.26 11.92
CA LYS A 153 -30.20 7.05 11.83
C LYS A 153 -30.58 5.65 11.33
N LEU A 154 -29.62 4.89 10.82
CA LEU A 154 -29.80 3.57 10.20
C LEU A 154 -29.21 2.46 11.07
N VAL A 155 -28.06 2.72 11.70
CA VAL A 155 -27.32 1.74 12.52
C VAL A 155 -27.17 2.18 13.98
N LYS A 156 -26.84 1.22 14.83
CA LYS A 156 -26.60 1.42 16.28
C LYS A 156 -25.37 2.31 16.51
N ASP A 157 -24.25 1.97 15.88
CA ASP A 157 -22.98 2.69 15.93
C ASP A 157 -22.40 2.84 14.51
N PRO A 158 -22.28 4.07 13.96
CA PRO A 158 -21.73 4.31 12.63
C PRO A 158 -20.28 3.87 12.44
N TRP A 159 -19.45 4.01 13.48
CA TRP A 159 -18.01 3.76 13.39
C TRP A 159 -17.68 2.28 13.54
N GLU A 160 -18.39 1.57 14.41
CA GLU A 160 -18.35 0.11 14.49
C GLU A 160 -18.84 -0.50 13.17
N ALA A 161 -20.00 -0.07 12.67
CA ALA A 161 -20.55 -0.55 11.41
C ALA A 161 -19.59 -0.30 10.21
N ARG A 162 -18.89 0.84 10.19
CA ARG A 162 -17.86 1.13 9.18
C ARG A 162 -16.71 0.13 9.24
N ASN A 163 -16.24 -0.24 10.43
CA ASN A 163 -15.15 -1.20 10.59
C ASN A 163 -15.60 -2.61 10.17
N ASP A 164 -16.76 -3.05 10.63
CA ASP A 164 -17.32 -4.38 10.34
C ASP A 164 -17.76 -4.54 8.87
N HIS A 165 -17.99 -3.44 8.15
CA HIS A 165 -18.33 -3.44 6.73
C HIS A 165 -17.26 -4.14 5.86
N ILE A 166 -16.05 -4.35 6.37
CA ILE A 166 -15.04 -5.17 5.69
C ILE A 166 -15.56 -6.56 5.32
N HIS A 167 -16.42 -7.16 6.14
CA HIS A 167 -16.99 -8.48 5.85
C HIS A 167 -17.89 -8.46 4.60
N VAL A 168 -18.66 -7.38 4.41
CA VAL A 168 -19.48 -7.18 3.21
C VAL A 168 -18.63 -6.84 1.99
N VAL A 169 -17.50 -6.15 2.19
CA VAL A 169 -16.54 -5.87 1.11
C VAL A 169 -15.88 -7.16 0.61
N LEU A 170 -15.50 -8.05 1.52
CA LEU A 170 -14.83 -9.32 1.24
C LEU A 170 -15.80 -10.38 0.69
N ASP A 171 -17.03 -10.42 1.22
CA ASP A 171 -18.11 -11.28 0.73
C ASP A 171 -19.37 -10.44 0.48
N ARG A 172 -19.70 -10.27 -0.81
CA ARG A 172 -20.86 -9.49 -1.26
C ARG A 172 -22.14 -10.32 -1.37
N SER A 173 -22.15 -11.56 -0.88
CA SER A 173 -23.32 -12.44 -0.85
C SER A 173 -24.51 -11.80 -0.12
N PRO A 174 -25.76 -12.20 -0.46
CA PRO A 174 -26.94 -11.77 0.30
C PRO A 174 -26.85 -12.13 1.79
N ASP A 175 -26.28 -13.29 2.12
CA ASP A 175 -26.16 -13.77 3.51
C ASP A 175 -25.21 -12.91 4.34
N SER A 176 -24.05 -12.53 3.78
CA SER A 176 -23.09 -11.62 4.43
C SER A 176 -23.74 -10.25 4.71
N ARG A 177 -24.52 -9.71 3.77
CA ARG A 177 -25.25 -8.45 3.96
C ARG A 177 -26.34 -8.58 5.02
N ALA A 178 -27.11 -9.66 5.01
CA ALA A 178 -28.16 -9.92 5.99
C ALA A 178 -27.57 -10.05 7.41
N ALA A 179 -26.45 -10.75 7.55
CA ALA A 179 -25.73 -10.87 8.82
C ALA A 179 -25.22 -9.52 9.32
N PHE A 180 -24.66 -8.68 8.43
CA PHE A 180 -24.24 -7.32 8.75
C PHE A 180 -25.40 -6.47 9.26
N PHE A 181 -26.52 -6.41 8.54
CA PHE A 181 -27.67 -5.61 8.97
C PHE A 181 -28.32 -6.14 10.23
N SER A 182 -28.41 -7.47 10.42
CA SER A 182 -28.88 -8.08 11.67
C SER A 182 -28.08 -7.59 12.89
N ARG A 183 -26.76 -7.47 12.75
CA ARG A 183 -25.87 -6.98 13.82
C ARG A 183 -26.01 -5.49 14.07
N HIS A 184 -25.97 -4.67 13.01
CA HIS A 184 -25.78 -3.22 13.16
C HIS A 184 -27.05 -2.38 13.03
N GLN A 185 -28.12 -2.84 12.39
CA GLN A 185 -29.30 -1.99 12.16
C GLN A 185 -29.94 -1.56 13.49
N ARG A 186 -30.36 -0.30 13.58
CA ARG A 186 -31.02 0.24 14.78
C ARG A 186 -32.49 -0.22 14.88
N SER A 187 -33.13 -0.34 13.73
CA SER A 187 -34.49 -0.83 13.52
C SER A 187 -34.53 -1.57 12.18
N PRO A 188 -35.53 -2.42 11.92
CA PRO A 188 -35.69 -3.03 10.60
C PRO A 188 -35.64 -1.98 9.49
N LEU A 189 -34.75 -2.18 8.53
CA LEU A 189 -34.61 -1.31 7.36
C LEU A 189 -35.33 -1.92 6.17
N ASP A 190 -35.97 -1.07 5.35
CA ASP A 190 -36.41 -1.47 4.02
C ASP A 190 -35.21 -1.48 3.04
N ALA A 191 -35.42 -2.07 1.86
CA ALA A 191 -34.39 -2.19 0.84
C ALA A 191 -33.78 -0.83 0.41
N GLY A 192 -34.57 0.24 0.42
CA GLY A 192 -34.08 1.58 0.08
C GLY A 192 -33.11 2.12 1.12
N ARG A 193 -33.43 1.93 2.40
CA ARG A 193 -32.60 2.34 3.53
C ARG A 193 -31.35 1.47 3.69
N GLU A 194 -31.42 0.18 3.35
CA GLU A 194 -30.23 -0.68 3.25
C GLU A 194 -29.28 -0.18 2.16
N VAL A 195 -29.80 0.15 0.98
CA VAL A 195 -28.99 0.74 -0.11
C VAL A 195 -28.37 2.06 0.32
N GLU A 196 -29.11 2.91 1.03
CA GLU A 196 -28.56 4.15 1.59
C GLU A 196 -27.41 3.88 2.56
N ALA A 197 -27.57 2.94 3.50
CA ALA A 197 -26.52 2.56 4.45
C ALA A 197 -25.27 2.05 3.73
N LEU A 198 -25.43 1.17 2.74
CA LEU A 198 -24.30 0.64 1.95
C LEU A 198 -23.60 1.75 1.16
N LYS A 199 -24.32 2.73 0.61
CA LYS A 199 -23.72 3.90 -0.06
C LYS A 199 -22.90 4.77 0.90
N LEU A 200 -23.40 5.01 2.11
CA LEU A 200 -22.67 5.75 3.16
C LEU A 200 -21.39 5.02 3.58
N LEU A 201 -21.46 3.69 3.72
CA LEU A 201 -20.30 2.85 4.05
C LEU A 201 -19.28 2.80 2.90
N GLU A 202 -19.74 2.76 1.65
CA GLU A 202 -18.88 2.81 0.47
C GLU A 202 -18.22 4.18 0.28
N LEU A 203 -18.91 5.26 0.65
CA LEU A 203 -18.35 6.60 0.72
C LEU A 203 -17.20 6.63 1.74
N GLN A 204 -17.44 6.12 2.95
CA GLN A 204 -16.42 6.02 4.00
C GLN A 204 -15.23 5.16 3.55
N ARG A 205 -15.45 4.07 2.81
CA ARG A 205 -14.38 3.27 2.20
C ARG A 205 -13.50 4.10 1.27
N HIS A 206 -14.09 4.90 0.38
CA HIS A 206 -13.34 5.77 -0.53
C HIS A 206 -12.62 6.91 0.19
N ARG A 207 -13.24 7.47 1.23
CA ARG A 207 -12.62 8.44 2.14
C ARG A 207 -11.42 7.84 2.89
N LEU A 208 -11.38 6.54 3.14
CA LEU A 208 -10.20 5.86 3.69
C LEU A 208 -9.15 5.60 2.60
N LEU A 209 -9.58 5.13 1.43
CA LEU A 209 -8.70 4.82 0.29
C LEU A 209 -7.96 6.04 -0.24
N MET A 210 -8.53 7.25 -0.17
CA MET A 210 -7.79 8.46 -0.55
C MET A 210 -6.56 8.73 0.32
N TYR A 211 -6.32 7.97 1.40
CA TYR A 211 -5.12 8.06 2.24
C TYR A 211 -4.09 6.94 1.95
N THR A 212 -4.21 6.20 0.85
CA THR A 212 -3.22 5.17 0.48
C THR A 212 -1.82 5.77 0.31
N SER A 213 -0.86 5.29 1.10
CA SER A 213 0.46 5.92 1.27
C SER A 213 1.31 5.98 0.00
N CYS A 214 1.11 5.08 -0.96
CA CYS A 214 1.78 5.12 -2.27
C CYS A 214 1.53 6.45 -3.00
N GLY A 215 0.37 7.08 -2.78
CA GLY A 215 -0.01 8.36 -3.36
C GLY A 215 0.84 9.55 -2.92
N TRP A 216 1.78 9.38 -1.99
CA TRP A 216 2.75 10.41 -1.59
C TRP A 216 4.20 10.01 -1.82
N PHE A 217 4.47 8.76 -2.23
CA PHE A 217 5.84 8.24 -2.22
C PHE A 217 6.71 8.85 -3.32
N PHE A 218 6.12 9.10 -4.49
CA PHE A 218 6.79 9.57 -5.69
C PHE A 218 6.84 11.10 -5.76
N ASP A 219 7.42 11.60 -6.85
CA ASP A 219 7.87 12.98 -6.91
C ASP A 219 6.80 13.97 -7.34
N ASP A 220 5.74 13.52 -8.03
CA ASP A 220 4.73 14.42 -8.62
C ASP A 220 3.28 13.99 -8.40
N ILE A 221 2.42 14.98 -8.21
CA ILE A 221 0.97 14.80 -8.03
C ILE A 221 0.25 14.26 -9.28
N SER A 222 0.83 14.42 -10.48
CA SER A 222 0.30 13.82 -11.72
C SER A 222 0.67 12.34 -11.89
N GLY A 223 1.48 11.79 -10.98
CA GLY A 223 1.81 10.37 -10.98
C GLY A 223 0.58 9.47 -10.83
N LEU A 224 0.72 8.21 -11.23
CA LEU A 224 -0.38 7.22 -11.23
C LEU A 224 -0.99 7.06 -9.83
N GLU A 225 -0.15 7.04 -8.80
CA GLU A 225 -0.52 6.80 -7.41
C GLU A 225 -1.28 7.99 -6.81
N ALA A 226 -0.77 9.21 -6.99
CA ALA A 226 -1.42 10.43 -6.52
C ALA A 226 -2.74 10.67 -7.28
N THR A 227 -2.77 10.39 -8.59
CA THR A 227 -3.99 10.42 -9.39
C THR A 227 -5.02 9.39 -8.89
N GLN A 228 -4.59 8.20 -8.47
CA GLN A 228 -5.50 7.21 -7.89
C GLN A 228 -6.09 7.66 -6.54
N VAL A 229 -5.30 8.34 -5.70
CA VAL A 229 -5.79 8.99 -4.48
C VAL A 229 -6.87 10.03 -4.81
N LEU A 230 -6.65 10.86 -5.83
CA LEU A 230 -7.63 11.85 -6.27
C LEU A 230 -8.91 11.20 -6.84
N LYS A 231 -8.79 10.05 -7.54
CA LYS A 231 -9.95 9.27 -7.99
C LYS A 231 -10.77 8.72 -6.82
N TYR A 232 -10.13 8.30 -5.73
CA TYR A 232 -10.86 7.90 -4.52
C TYR A 232 -11.59 9.08 -3.88
N ALA A 233 -10.96 10.26 -3.82
CA ALA A 233 -11.61 11.47 -3.33
C ALA A 233 -12.82 11.87 -4.21
N ALA A 234 -12.66 11.84 -5.54
CA ALA A 234 -13.74 12.09 -6.50
C ALA A 234 -14.92 11.15 -6.27
N ARG A 235 -14.65 9.84 -6.12
CA ARG A 235 -15.71 8.85 -5.86
C ARG A 235 -16.40 9.06 -4.51
N ALA A 236 -15.68 9.48 -3.47
CA ALA A 236 -16.30 9.85 -2.20
C ALA A 236 -17.24 11.06 -2.37
N MET A 237 -16.83 12.09 -3.11
CA MET A 237 -17.67 13.26 -3.39
C MET A 237 -18.90 12.91 -4.25
N GLU A 238 -18.73 12.04 -5.25
CA GLU A 238 -19.83 11.56 -6.10
C GLU A 238 -20.89 10.80 -5.27
N LEU A 239 -20.44 9.87 -4.40
CA LEU A 239 -21.33 9.14 -3.50
C LEU A 239 -22.04 10.10 -2.54
N ALA A 240 -21.32 11.08 -1.99
CA ALA A 240 -21.89 12.11 -1.12
C ALA A 240 -22.97 12.92 -1.86
N GLY A 241 -22.69 13.36 -3.09
CA GLY A 241 -23.65 14.06 -3.95
C GLY A 241 -24.91 13.24 -4.22
N SER A 242 -24.75 11.93 -4.50
CA SER A 242 -25.89 11.00 -4.69
C SER A 242 -26.76 10.83 -3.43
N LEU A 243 -26.23 11.19 -2.26
CA LEU A 243 -26.91 11.16 -0.96
C LEU A 243 -27.39 12.55 -0.52
N GLY A 244 -27.32 13.55 -1.40
CA GLY A 244 -27.79 14.92 -1.16
C GLY A 244 -26.74 15.86 -0.57
N PHE A 245 -25.46 15.46 -0.50
CA PHE A 245 -24.36 16.30 -0.03
C PHE A 245 -23.51 16.76 -1.22
N SER A 246 -23.98 17.82 -1.89
CA SER A 246 -23.36 18.41 -3.07
C SER A 246 -22.57 19.68 -2.75
N GLY A 247 -21.81 20.20 -3.72
CA GLY A 247 -21.06 21.46 -3.60
C GLY A 247 -19.66 21.35 -3.01
N VAL A 248 -19.22 20.16 -2.60
CA VAL A 248 -17.85 19.96 -2.07
C VAL A 248 -16.76 19.92 -3.14
N GLU A 249 -17.09 19.52 -4.37
CA GLU A 249 -16.09 19.34 -5.43
C GLU A 249 -15.47 20.66 -5.90
N GLU A 250 -16.24 21.75 -5.95
CA GLU A 250 -15.72 23.06 -6.36
C GLU A 250 -14.64 23.56 -5.39
N GLU A 251 -14.91 23.48 -4.09
CA GLU A 251 -13.95 23.86 -3.05
C GLU A 251 -12.76 22.90 -3.00
N PHE A 252 -12.98 21.60 -3.26
CA PHE A 252 -11.91 20.60 -3.38
C PHE A 252 -10.92 20.99 -4.49
N VAL A 253 -11.44 21.26 -5.70
CA VAL A 253 -10.63 21.67 -6.85
C VAL A 253 -9.94 23.01 -6.58
N ARG A 254 -10.62 23.97 -5.93
CA ARG A 254 -10.01 25.25 -5.56
C ARG A 254 -8.80 25.06 -4.64
N ARG A 255 -8.88 24.16 -3.66
CA ARG A 255 -7.77 23.85 -2.74
C ARG A 255 -6.61 23.16 -3.45
N LEU A 256 -6.88 22.26 -4.41
CA LEU A 256 -5.83 21.58 -5.18
C LEU A 256 -4.94 22.53 -6.01
N LYS A 257 -5.38 23.77 -6.29
CA LYS A 257 -4.54 24.78 -6.97
C LYS A 257 -3.25 25.10 -6.20
N THR A 258 -3.22 24.87 -4.89
CA THR A 258 -2.02 25.12 -4.08
C THR A 258 -1.03 23.96 -4.10
N ALA A 259 -1.34 22.86 -4.78
CA ALA A 259 -0.49 21.69 -4.93
C ALA A 259 0.27 21.73 -6.29
N PRO A 260 1.50 22.26 -6.34
CA PRO A 260 2.23 22.44 -7.61
C PRO A 260 2.69 21.12 -8.21
N SER A 261 2.43 20.92 -9.51
CA SER A 261 3.06 19.84 -10.28
C SER A 261 4.42 20.29 -10.83
N ASN A 262 5.39 19.40 -10.80
CA ASN A 262 6.67 19.51 -11.48
C ASN A 262 6.54 19.37 -13.00
N VAL A 263 5.42 18.84 -13.49
CA VAL A 263 5.15 18.69 -14.92
C VAL A 263 4.45 19.96 -15.44
N PRO A 264 5.11 20.74 -16.33
CA PRO A 264 4.59 22.04 -16.76
C PRO A 264 3.21 21.98 -17.44
N GLU A 265 2.89 20.84 -18.08
CA GLU A 265 1.61 20.63 -18.74
C GLU A 265 0.41 20.71 -17.76
N TYR A 266 0.59 20.20 -16.54
CA TYR A 266 -0.44 20.25 -15.51
C TYR A 266 -0.33 21.53 -14.69
N GLY A 267 0.88 21.93 -14.26
CA GLY A 267 1.08 23.12 -13.44
C GLY A 267 0.65 22.94 -11.97
N ASP A 268 -0.58 22.47 -11.71
CA ASP A 268 -1.11 22.26 -10.36
C ASP A 268 -2.06 21.04 -10.25
N GLY A 269 -2.41 20.70 -9.01
CA GLY A 269 -3.30 19.59 -8.68
C GLY A 269 -4.73 19.76 -9.20
N ALA A 270 -5.21 20.99 -9.41
CA ALA A 270 -6.54 21.23 -9.95
C ALA A 270 -6.61 20.88 -11.44
N GLN A 271 -5.54 21.15 -12.18
CA GLN A 271 -5.39 20.71 -13.56
C GLN A 271 -5.19 19.20 -13.66
N VAL A 272 -4.41 18.59 -12.76
CA VAL A 272 -4.31 17.12 -12.66
C VAL A 272 -5.69 16.50 -12.45
N TYR A 273 -6.46 17.02 -11.50
CA TYR A 273 -7.81 16.54 -11.23
C TYR A 273 -8.71 16.65 -12.47
N THR A 274 -8.76 17.84 -13.07
CA THR A 274 -9.60 18.10 -14.25
C THR A 274 -9.23 17.22 -15.44
N ARG A 275 -7.95 16.97 -15.68
CA ARG A 275 -7.47 16.25 -16.89
C ARG A 275 -7.37 14.75 -16.72
N LEU A 276 -7.05 14.25 -15.52
CA LEU A 276 -6.77 12.82 -15.29
C LEU A 276 -7.82 12.10 -14.44
N VAL A 277 -8.60 12.85 -13.66
CA VAL A 277 -9.58 12.27 -12.72
C VAL A 277 -10.98 12.37 -13.29
N LEU A 278 -11.43 13.57 -13.67
CA LEU A 278 -12.79 13.78 -14.20
C LEU A 278 -13.12 12.92 -15.43
N PRO A 279 -12.23 12.76 -16.44
CA PRO A 279 -12.56 11.93 -17.62
C PRO A 279 -12.67 10.43 -17.30
N ALA A 280 -12.12 10.00 -16.17
CA ALA A 280 -12.20 8.62 -15.70
C ALA A 280 -13.47 8.36 -14.87
N ALA A 281 -14.27 9.38 -14.57
CA ALA A 281 -15.56 9.23 -13.90
C ALA A 281 -16.51 8.50 -14.85
N VAL A 282 -16.85 7.26 -14.50
CA VAL A 282 -17.87 6.50 -15.22
C VAL A 282 -19.22 6.96 -14.68
N GLU A 283 -20.00 7.67 -15.48
CA GLU A 283 -21.42 7.84 -15.18
C GLU A 283 -22.04 6.44 -15.06
N ALA A 284 -22.74 6.16 -13.96
CA ALA A 284 -23.47 4.91 -13.73
C ALA A 284 -24.73 4.77 -14.62
N ARG A 285 -24.61 5.15 -15.90
CA ARG A 285 -25.55 4.91 -17.00
C ARG A 285 -24.88 4.07 -18.07
N ARG A 286 -24.48 2.85 -17.71
CA ARG A 286 -24.40 1.69 -18.61
C ARG A 286 -24.81 0.45 -17.84
#